data_AF-A0A1F5Y0Z1-F1
#
_entry.id   AF-A0A1F5Y0Z1-F1
#
_cell.length_a   1.000
_cell.length_b   1.000
_cell.length_c   1.000
_cell.angle_alpha   90.00
_cell.angle_beta   90.00
_cell.angle_gamma   90.00
#
_symmetry.space_group_name_H-M   'P 1'
#
loop_
_entity.id
_entity.type
_entity.pdbx_description
1 polymer ?
#
loop_
_entity_poly.entity_id
_entity_poly.type
_entity_poly.pdbx_seq_one_letter_code
_entity_poly.pdbx_strand_id
1 'polypeptide(L)'
;MASYSIEDEGKDGRWGPLFSRPHYYGDVVRKLFVAGDAVMILTYPFFTEKIFFSTTISILVIVFIGAIAGFLSPRQKWASSITFIISICALSVFEYHAATALTGENKNLFSLFFWTNQVLAVIFFMSLYYSAKTIRGFYSNKT
;
A
#
# COMPACT_ATOMS: atom_id res chain seq x y z
N MET A 1 -15.32 -28.95 -53.36
CA MET A 1 -15.11 -27.56 -52.92
C MET A 1 -16.41 -27.12 -52.27
N ALA A 2 -16.53 -27.34 -50.96
CA ALA A 2 -17.72 -26.99 -50.18
C ALA A 2 -17.34 -25.82 -49.28
N SER A 3 -18.06 -24.71 -49.42
CA SER A 3 -17.83 -23.46 -48.71
C SER A 3 -18.04 -23.66 -47.20
N TYR A 4 -16.97 -23.47 -46.44
CA TYR A 4 -17.03 -23.47 -44.98
C TYR A 4 -17.66 -22.14 -44.54
N SER A 5 -18.88 -22.18 -44.02
CA SER A 5 -19.60 -21.04 -43.47
C SER A 5 -19.04 -20.68 -42.09
N ILE A 6 -18.70 -19.40 -41.91
CA ILE A 6 -18.13 -18.76 -40.70
C ILE A 6 -19.14 -18.74 -39.51
N GLU A 7 -20.23 -19.50 -39.56
CA GLU A 7 -21.31 -19.41 -38.55
C GLU A 7 -21.13 -20.36 -37.35
N ASP A 8 -20.21 -21.32 -37.41
CA ASP A 8 -20.03 -22.33 -36.34
C ASP A 8 -18.94 -21.99 -35.29
N GLU A 9 -18.24 -20.85 -35.41
CA GLU A 9 -17.20 -20.44 -34.44
C GLU A 9 -17.74 -19.78 -33.16
N GLY A 10 -19.07 -19.81 -32.91
CA GLY A 10 -19.70 -19.14 -31.77
C GLY A 10 -20.06 -20.05 -30.58
N LYS A 11 -19.86 -21.37 -30.67
CA LYS A 11 -20.44 -22.33 -29.69
C LYS A 11 -19.47 -22.94 -28.68
N ASP A 12 -18.19 -22.63 -28.74
CA ASP A 12 -17.22 -23.08 -27.74
C ASP A 12 -16.92 -22.02 -26.66
N GLY A 13 -17.67 -20.92 -26.59
CA GLY A 13 -17.71 -20.03 -25.42
C GLY A 13 -16.37 -19.48 -24.93
N ARG A 14 -15.30 -19.58 -25.74
CA ARG A 14 -13.91 -19.35 -25.33
C ARG A 14 -13.19 -18.24 -26.07
N TRP A 15 -13.93 -17.36 -26.75
CA TRP A 15 -13.37 -16.18 -27.40
C TRP A 15 -14.20 -14.93 -27.11
N GLY A 16 -14.35 -14.62 -25.82
CA GLY A 16 -14.37 -13.22 -25.43
C GLY A 16 -12.97 -12.63 -25.67
N PRO A 17 -12.83 -11.37 -26.09
CA PRO A 17 -11.51 -10.78 -26.22
C PRO A 17 -10.73 -10.94 -24.90
N LEU A 18 -9.44 -11.25 -24.98
CA LEU A 18 -8.51 -11.39 -23.85
C LEU A 18 -8.33 -10.07 -23.05
N PHE A 19 -9.29 -9.14 -23.14
CA PHE A 19 -9.29 -7.84 -22.50
C PHE A 19 -9.23 -8.01 -20.98
N SER A 20 -7.97 -8.01 -20.53
CA SER A 20 -7.45 -7.33 -19.37
C SER A 20 -8.46 -7.25 -18.24
N ARG A 21 -8.57 -8.34 -17.47
CA ARG A 21 -9.17 -8.24 -16.14
C ARG A 21 -8.48 -7.06 -15.44
N PRO A 22 -9.22 -6.05 -14.96
CA PRO A 22 -8.62 -4.89 -14.32
C PRO A 22 -7.68 -5.40 -13.23
N HIS A 23 -6.39 -5.11 -13.41
CA HIS A 23 -5.32 -5.61 -12.56
C HIS A 23 -5.48 -5.02 -11.15
N TYR A 24 -6.12 -5.81 -10.29
CA TYR A 24 -6.47 -5.45 -8.92
C TYR A 24 -5.35 -5.88 -7.96
N TYR A 25 -4.78 -4.92 -7.23
CA TYR A 25 -3.71 -5.18 -6.25
C TYR A 25 -4.09 -4.80 -4.82
N GLY A 26 -5.37 -4.59 -4.56
CA GLY A 26 -5.85 -4.17 -3.25
C GLY A 26 -5.52 -5.12 -2.10
N ASP A 27 -5.49 -6.43 -2.37
CA ASP A 27 -5.14 -7.43 -1.35
C ASP A 27 -3.65 -7.35 -0.96
N VAL A 28 -2.78 -6.97 -1.91
CA VAL A 28 -1.36 -6.74 -1.65
C VAL A 28 -1.18 -5.51 -0.77
N VAL A 29 -1.90 -4.42 -1.10
CA VAL A 29 -1.89 -3.18 -0.29
C VAL A 29 -2.30 -3.47 1.15
N ARG A 30 -3.37 -4.24 1.39
CA ARG A 30 -3.80 -4.59 2.76
C ARG A 30 -2.72 -5.35 3.53
N LYS A 31 -2.08 -6.34 2.90
CA LYS A 31 -0.97 -7.08 3.52
C LYS A 31 0.19 -6.17 3.88
N LEU A 32 0.53 -5.20 3.02
CA LEU A 32 1.59 -4.23 3.28
C LEU A 32 1.25 -3.30 4.45
N PHE A 33 0.01 -2.80 4.51
CA PHE A 33 -0.44 -1.98 5.64
C PHE A 33 -0.40 -2.75 6.96
N VAL A 34 -0.88 -4.00 6.98
CA VAL A 34 -0.81 -4.85 8.19
C VAL A 34 0.63 -5.14 8.58
N ALA A 35 1.52 -5.39 7.61
CA ALA A 35 2.94 -5.58 7.89
C ALA A 35 3.58 -4.31 8.46
N GLY A 36 3.26 -3.13 7.92
CA GLY A 36 3.71 -1.85 8.45
C GLY A 36 3.23 -1.62 9.89
N ASP A 37 1.95 -1.89 10.15
CA ASP A 37 1.36 -1.77 11.48
C ASP A 37 2.01 -2.72 12.50
N ALA A 38 2.28 -3.97 12.10
CA ALA A 38 3.02 -4.92 12.93
C ALA A 38 4.43 -4.42 13.27
N VAL A 39 5.15 -3.86 12.28
CA VAL A 39 6.47 -3.25 12.52
C VAL A 39 6.36 -2.08 13.49
N MET A 40 5.37 -1.21 13.33
CA MET A 40 5.13 -0.09 14.24
C MET A 40 4.89 -0.57 15.68
N ILE A 41 3.99 -1.53 15.89
CA ILE A 41 3.65 -2.06 17.23
C ILE A 41 4.89 -2.65 17.90
N LEU A 42 5.65 -3.47 17.18
CA LEU A 42 6.81 -4.17 17.73
C LEU A 42 7.96 -3.22 18.07
N THR A 43 8.11 -2.16 17.29
CA THR A 43 9.25 -1.24 17.42
C THR A 43 8.95 -0.03 18.29
N TYR A 44 7.67 0.34 18.44
CA TYR A 44 7.21 1.45 19.26
C TYR A 44 7.84 1.54 20.67
N PRO A 45 7.89 0.47 21.50
CA PRO A 45 8.45 0.57 22.85
C PRO A 45 9.94 0.95 22.89
N PHE A 46 10.68 0.74 21.80
CA PHE A 46 12.09 1.09 21.71
C PHE A 46 12.33 2.56 21.32
N PHE A 47 11.30 3.26 20.87
CA PHE A 47 11.41 4.61 20.30
C PHE A 47 10.57 5.67 21.02
N THR A 48 10.01 5.34 22.18
CA THR A 48 9.15 6.26 22.98
C THR A 48 9.84 7.59 23.30
N GLU A 49 11.16 7.61 23.50
CA GLU A 49 11.93 8.82 23.80
C GLU A 49 12.30 9.66 22.56
N LYS A 50 12.20 9.09 21.36
CA LYS A 50 12.54 9.77 20.10
C LYS A 50 11.33 10.35 19.39
N ILE A 51 10.13 9.95 19.79
CA ILE A 51 8.87 10.38 19.18
C ILE A 51 8.34 11.57 19.96
N PHE A 52 8.07 12.68 19.26
CA PHE A 52 7.58 13.92 19.87
C PHE A 52 6.13 13.83 20.39
N PHE A 53 5.36 12.86 19.90
CA PHE A 53 3.96 12.66 20.28
C PHE A 53 3.82 11.94 21.63
N SER A 54 2.78 12.31 22.38
CA SER A 54 2.37 11.57 23.59
C SER A 54 2.07 10.11 23.25
N THR A 55 2.43 9.21 24.17
CA THR A 55 2.29 7.76 23.97
C THR A 55 0.89 7.34 23.53
N THR A 56 -0.13 7.95 24.14
CA THR A 56 -1.53 7.70 23.80
C THR A 56 -1.85 8.03 22.35
N ILE A 57 -1.32 9.14 21.82
CA ILE A 57 -1.56 9.57 20.44
C ILE A 57 -0.90 8.59 19.47
N SER A 58 0.33 8.17 19.74
CA SER A 58 1.04 7.20 18.89
C SER A 58 0.30 5.87 18.80
N ILE A 59 -0.15 5.33 19.94
CA ILE A 59 -0.93 4.08 19.98
C ILE A 59 -2.24 4.23 19.20
N LEU A 60 -2.95 5.35 19.36
CA LEU A 60 -4.17 5.62 18.61
C LEU A 60 -3.91 5.67 17.09
N VAL A 61 -2.82 6.29 16.65
CA VAL A 61 -2.46 6.35 15.22
C VAL A 61 -2.16 4.97 14.67
N ILE A 62 -1.39 4.15 15.39
CA ILE A 62 -1.08 2.76 15.02
C ILE A 62 -2.38 1.97 14.85
N VAL A 63 -3.21 1.93 15.90
CA VAL A 63 -4.51 1.24 15.86
C VAL A 63 -5.41 1.76 14.75
N PHE A 64 -5.42 3.07 14.50
CA PHE A 64 -6.23 3.68 13.46
C PHE A 64 -5.76 3.25 12.06
N ILE A 65 -4.46 3.23 11.79
CA ILE A 65 -3.88 2.75 10.53
C ILE A 65 -4.21 1.26 10.33
N GLY A 66 -4.02 0.43 11.35
CA GLY A 66 -4.37 -1.00 11.31
C GLY A 66 -5.87 -1.24 11.09
N ALA A 67 -6.73 -0.51 11.79
CA ALA A 67 -8.18 -0.58 11.63
C ALA A 67 -8.62 -0.17 10.23
N ILE A 68 -8.04 0.90 9.68
CA ILE A 68 -8.28 1.34 8.30
C ILE A 68 -7.87 0.25 7.30
N ALA A 69 -6.71 -0.40 7.50
CA ALA A 69 -6.26 -1.50 6.65
C ALA A 69 -7.20 -2.70 6.69
N GLY A 70 -7.76 -2.99 7.86
CA GLY A 70 -8.77 -4.03 8.07
C GLY A 70 -10.11 -3.69 7.42
N PHE A 71 -10.56 -2.43 7.53
CA PHE A 71 -11.90 -2.00 7.12
C PHE A 71 -12.01 -1.66 5.63
N LEU A 72 -10.94 -1.15 5.00
CA LEU A 72 -10.97 -0.75 3.59
C LEU A 72 -11.11 -1.97 2.67
N SER A 73 -12.30 -2.16 2.11
CA SER A 73 -12.53 -3.10 1.01
C SER A 73 -11.98 -2.50 -0.29
N PRO A 74 -10.91 -3.05 -0.87
CA PRO A 74 -10.26 -2.42 -2.02
C PRO A 74 -11.10 -2.54 -3.30
N ARG A 75 -12.17 -3.34 -3.28
CA ARG A 75 -13.15 -3.46 -4.35
C ARG A 75 -13.86 -2.13 -4.65
N GLN A 76 -13.90 -1.21 -3.67
CA GLN A 76 -14.49 0.11 -3.84
C GLN A 76 -13.44 1.12 -4.31
N LYS A 77 -13.75 1.89 -5.37
CA LYS A 77 -12.84 2.90 -5.95
C LYS A 77 -12.38 3.92 -4.91
N TRP A 78 -13.29 4.35 -4.04
CA TRP A 78 -12.98 5.33 -2.99
C TRP A 78 -12.01 4.79 -1.94
N ALA A 79 -12.14 3.50 -1.60
CA ALA A 79 -11.21 2.85 -0.67
C ALA A 79 -9.78 2.82 -1.22
N SER A 80 -9.61 2.54 -2.52
CA SER A 80 -8.30 2.58 -3.17
C SER A 80 -7.69 3.99 -3.15
N SER A 81 -8.49 5.04 -3.35
CA SER A 81 -8.03 6.44 -3.24
C SER A 81 -7.60 6.80 -1.82
N ILE A 82 -8.31 6.33 -0.80
CA ILE A 82 -7.93 6.54 0.60
C ILE A 82 -6.60 5.84 0.92
N THR A 83 -6.44 4.56 0.54
CA THR A 83 -5.17 3.84 0.77
C THR A 83 -3.98 4.52 0.07
N PHE A 84 -4.21 5.11 -1.10
CA PHE A 84 -3.21 5.87 -1.83
C PHE A 84 -2.77 7.11 -1.06
N ILE A 85 -3.73 7.94 -0.61
CA ILE A 85 -3.44 9.16 0.17
C ILE A 85 -2.70 8.80 1.47
N ILE A 86 -3.17 7.79 2.20
CA ILE A 86 -2.53 7.36 3.45
C ILE A 86 -1.11 6.86 3.18
N SER A 87 -0.89 6.11 2.09
CA SER A 87 0.45 5.64 1.73
C SER A 87 1.41 6.80 1.41
N ILE A 88 0.94 7.88 0.78
CA ILE A 88 1.74 9.10 0.58
C ILE A 88 2.12 9.70 1.93
N CYS A 89 1.13 9.96 2.79
CA CYS A 89 1.39 10.58 4.09
C CYS A 89 2.36 9.75 4.94
N ALA A 90 2.14 8.44 5.01
CA ALA A 90 2.98 7.51 5.76
C ALA A 90 4.41 7.48 5.18
N LEU A 91 4.56 7.31 3.87
CA LEU A 91 5.86 7.34 3.20
C LEU A 91 6.63 8.63 3.51
N SER A 92 5.98 9.79 3.37
CA SER A 92 6.63 11.07 3.63
C SER A 92 7.08 11.22 5.08
N VAL A 93 6.27 10.77 6.05
CA VAL A 93 6.63 10.83 7.47
C VAL A 93 7.80 9.90 7.78
N PHE A 94 7.77 8.65 7.32
CA PHE A 94 8.83 7.68 7.61
C PHE A 94 10.15 8.05 6.93
N GLU A 95 10.09 8.50 5.68
CA GLU A 95 11.29 8.95 4.97
C GLU A 95 11.88 10.20 5.61
N TYR A 96 11.05 11.15 6.05
CA TYR A 96 11.52 12.33 6.79
C TYR A 96 12.24 11.94 8.10
N HIS A 97 11.68 10.99 8.86
CA HIS A 97 12.31 10.50 10.09
C HIS A 97 13.59 9.70 9.82
N ALA A 98 13.64 8.91 8.75
CA ALA A 98 14.85 8.23 8.32
C ALA A 98 15.96 9.22 7.91
N ALA A 99 15.62 10.23 7.09
CA ALA A 99 16.57 11.23 6.64
C ALA A 99 17.11 12.10 7.80
N THR A 100 16.24 12.54 8.71
CA THR A 100 16.64 13.32 9.89
C THR A 100 17.51 12.53 10.87
N ALA A 101 17.33 11.21 10.95
CA ALA A 101 18.21 10.35 11.74
C ALA A 101 19.67 10.33 11.24
N LEU A 102 19.91 10.68 9.97
CA LEU A 102 21.26 10.75 9.39
C LEU A 102 21.87 12.16 9.38
N THR A 103 21.06 13.20 9.57
CA THR A 103 21.53 14.59 9.54
C THR A 103 21.81 15.20 10.93
N GLY A 104 21.26 14.64 12.00
CA GLY A 104 21.46 15.12 13.38
C GLY A 104 22.85 14.87 13.97
N GLU A 105 23.12 15.37 15.19
CA GLU A 105 24.42 15.25 15.87
C GLU A 105 24.81 13.80 16.23
N ASN A 106 23.83 12.93 16.41
CA ASN A 106 24.02 11.50 16.71
C ASN A 106 23.90 10.62 15.46
N LYS A 107 24.72 10.90 14.44
CA LYS A 107 24.73 10.14 13.18
C LYS A 107 25.12 8.69 13.45
N ASN A 108 24.16 7.79 13.34
CA ASN A 108 24.42 6.36 13.44
C ASN A 108 23.61 5.62 12.37
N LEU A 109 24.30 5.21 11.31
CA LEU A 109 23.74 4.40 10.21
C LEU A 109 23.25 3.03 10.69
N PHE A 110 23.71 2.56 11.85
CA PHE A 110 23.26 1.31 12.49
C PHE A 110 22.20 1.55 13.56
N SER A 111 21.65 2.76 13.65
CA SER A 111 20.52 3.05 14.54
C SER A 111 19.31 2.20 14.14
N LEU A 112 18.76 1.46 15.10
CA LEU A 112 17.48 0.75 14.94
C LEU A 112 16.35 1.70 14.49
N PHE A 113 16.39 2.96 14.94
CA PHE A 113 15.41 3.97 14.54
C PHE A 113 15.51 4.30 13.04
N PHE A 114 16.71 4.45 12.50
CA PHE A 114 16.92 4.70 11.07
C PHE A 114 16.36 3.53 10.24
N TRP A 115 16.82 2.31 10.54
CA TRP A 115 16.41 1.13 9.77
C TRP A 115 14.92 0.84 9.87
N THR A 116 14.30 1.04 11.03
CA THR A 116 12.85 0.84 11.17
C THR A 116 12.07 1.82 10.31
N ASN A 117 12.41 3.12 10.36
CA ASN A 117 11.75 4.13 9.53
C ASN A 117 12.00 3.86 8.04
N GLN A 118 13.22 3.44 7.67
CA GLN A 118 13.53 3.09 6.28
C GLN A 118 12.73 1.88 5.78
N VAL A 119 12.60 0.83 6.58
CA VAL A 119 11.79 -0.36 6.24
C VAL A 119 10.31 0.03 6.10
N LEU A 120 9.79 0.83 7.02
CA LEU A 120 8.41 1.35 6.94
C LEU A 120 8.21 2.19 5.68
N ALA A 121 9.14 3.09 5.35
CA ALA A 121 9.10 3.88 4.13
C ALA A 121 9.02 2.98 2.89
N VAL A 122 9.84 1.93 2.81
CA VAL A 122 9.79 0.97 1.69
C VAL A 122 8.44 0.23 1.62
N ILE A 123 7.89 -0.21 2.75
CA ILE A 123 6.57 -0.87 2.80
C ILE A 123 5.49 0.07 2.26
N PHE A 124 5.46 1.32 2.73
CA PHE A 124 4.48 2.31 2.28
C PHE A 124 4.71 2.79 0.85
N PHE A 125 5.94 2.79 0.36
CA PHE A 125 6.24 3.02 -1.06
C PHE A 125 5.65 1.92 -1.95
N MET A 126 5.82 0.65 -1.58
CA MET A 126 5.23 -0.47 -2.32
C MET A 126 3.70 -0.39 -2.28
N SER A 127 3.13 -0.03 -1.13
CA SER A 127 1.70 0.20 -0.96
C SER A 127 1.20 1.33 -1.87
N LEU A 128 1.93 2.43 -1.94
CA LEU A 128 1.64 3.56 -2.83
C LEU A 128 1.64 3.13 -4.30
N TYR A 129 2.63 2.35 -4.72
CA TYR A 129 2.75 1.85 -6.09
C TYR A 129 1.55 0.96 -6.47
N TYR A 130 1.20 -0.01 -5.63
CA TYR A 130 0.10 -0.93 -5.92
C TYR A 130 -1.28 -0.26 -5.84
N SER A 131 -1.47 0.70 -4.92
CA SER A 131 -2.70 1.50 -4.86
C SER A 131 -2.83 2.39 -6.09
N ALA A 132 -1.76 3.03 -6.57
CA ALA A 132 -1.75 3.79 -7.83
C ALA A 132 -2.10 2.92 -9.04
N LYS A 133 -1.53 1.70 -9.12
CA LYS A 133 -1.82 0.74 -10.20
C LYS A 133 -3.29 0.30 -10.19
N THR A 134 -3.86 0.11 -9.01
CA THR A 134 -5.29 -0.24 -8.83
C THR A 134 -6.18 0.92 -9.29
N ILE A 135 -5.87 2.15 -8.88
CA ILE A 135 -6.58 3.36 -9.33
C ILE A 135 -6.52 3.47 -10.86
N ARG A 136 -5.33 3.36 -11.46
CA ARG A 136 -5.16 3.37 -12.93
C ARG A 136 -6.01 2.29 -13.61
N GLY A 137 -6.07 1.09 -13.05
CA GLY A 137 -6.92 0.00 -13.54
C GLY A 137 -8.40 0.37 -13.57
N PHE A 138 -8.90 1.13 -12.60
CA PHE A 138 -10.29 1.61 -12.58
C PHE A 138 -10.58 2.70 -13.62
N TYR A 139 -9.60 3.53 -13.97
CA TYR A 139 -9.73 4.54 -15.03
C TYR A 139 -9.60 3.94 -16.43
N SER A 140 -8.77 2.91 -16.61
CA SER A 140 -8.59 2.23 -17.89
C SER A 140 -9.79 1.35 -18.29
N ASN A 141 -10.57 0.85 -17.34
CA ASN A 141 -11.76 0.03 -17.61
C ASN A 141 -13.04 0.86 -17.84
N LYS A 142 -12.88 2.13 -18.23
CA LYS A 142 -13.99 3.09 -18.44
C LYS A 142 -14.13 3.58 -19.89
N THR A 143 -13.43 2.93 -20.82
CA THR A 143 -13.54 3.11 -22.28
C THR A 143 -13.79 1.75 -22.91
#